data_AF-A0A453Q229-F1
#
_entry.id   AF-A0A453Q229-F1
#
_cell.length_a   1.000
_cell.length_b   1.000
_cell.length_c   1.000
_cell.angle_alpha   90.00
_cell.angle_beta   90.00
_cell.angle_gamma   90.00
#
_symmetry.space_group_name_H-M   'P 1'
#
loop_
_entity.id
_entity.type
_entity.pdbx_description
1 polymer ?
#
loop_
_entity_poly.entity_id
_entity_poly.type
_entity_poly.pdbx_seq_one_letter_code
_entity_poly.pdbx_strand_id
1 'polypeptide(L)' 'MPDETVRCIHIGLLCVQDSPNERPLVSSIMSFL' A
#
# COMPACT_ATOMS: atom_id res chain seq x y z
N MET A 1 -17.49 -1.39 7.96
CA MET A 1 -16.23 -0.81 7.47
C MET A 1 -15.39 -1.85 6.70
N PRO A 2 -15.93 -2.55 5.68
CA PRO A 2 -15.15 -3.55 4.93
C PRO A 2 -14.03 -2.97 4.04
N ASP A 3 -14.09 -1.66 3.76
CA ASP A 3 -13.25 -0.98 2.77
C ASP A 3 -11.83 -0.67 3.28
N GLU A 4 -11.66 -0.31 4.56
CA GLU A 4 -10.35 0.00 5.11
C GLU A 4 -9.45 -1.23 5.21
N THR A 5 -10.02 -2.38 5.62
CA THR A 5 -9.29 -3.65 5.63
C THR A 5 -8.80 -4.03 4.22
N VAL A 6 -9.64 -3.87 3.19
CA VAL A 6 -9.26 -4.15 1.80
C VAL A 6 -8.17 -3.19 1.32
N ARG A 7 -8.27 -1.90 1.65
CA ARG A 7 -7.21 -0.91 1.35
C ARG A 7 -5.89 -1.26 2.02
N CYS A 8 -5.90 -1.58 3.31
CA CYS A 8 -4.68 -1.95 4.05
C CYS A 8 -4.02 -3.20 3.48
N ILE A 9 -4.80 -4.21 3.06
CA ILE A 9 -4.28 -5.39 2.38
C ILE A 9 -3.60 -4.99 1.06
N HIS A 10 -4.24 -4.15 0.25
CA HIS A 10 -3.71 -3.71 -1.04
C HIS A 10 -2.39 -2.94 -0.87
N ILE A 11 -2.34 -1.99 0.08
CA ILE A 11 -1.13 -1.24 0.42
C ILE A 11 -0.03 -2.19 0.91
N GLY A 12 -0.36 -3.13 1.80
CA GLY A 12 0.59 -4.12 2.31
C GLY A 12 1.21 -4.97 1.19
N LEU A 13 0.42 -5.40 0.21
CA LEU A 13 0.90 -6.14 -0.96
C LEU A 13 1.83 -5.31 -1.85
N LEU A 14 1.56 -4.02 -2.02
CA LEU A 14 2.43 -3.11 -2.78
C LEU A 14 3.78 -2.85 -2.07
N CYS A 15 3.80 -2.83 -0.74
CA CYS A 15 5.04 -2.61 0.04
C CYS A 15 6.06 -3.76 -0.07
N VAL A 16 5.63 -4.97 -0.43
CA VAL A 16 6.46 -6.18 -0.44
C VAL A 16 6.81 -6.69 -1.84
N GLN A 17 6.68 -5.83 -2.86
CA GLN A 17 7.07 -6.19 -4.22
C GLN A 17 8.56 -6.55 -4.31
N ASP A 18 8.88 -7.49 -5.19
CA ASP A 18 10.25 -7.99 -5.43
C ASP A 18 11.14 -6.85 -5.96
N SER A 19 10.64 -6.15 -6.98
CA SER A 19 11.28 -4.95 -7.50
C SER A 19 11.13 -3.79 -6.51
N PRO A 20 12.23 -3.21 -6.00
CA PRO A 20 12.17 -2.08 -5.06
C PRO A 20 11.54 -0.83 -5.68
N ASN A 21 11.59 -0.70 -7.02
CA ASN A 21 11.01 0.43 -7.73
C ASN A 21 9.48 0.35 -7.82
N GLU A 22 8.88 -0.82 -7.59
CA GLU A 22 7.43 -1.01 -7.57
C GLU A 22 6.82 -0.79 -6.18
N ARG A 23 7.67 -0.64 -5.16
CA ARG A 23 7.20 -0.32 -3.81
C ARG A 23 6.76 1.14 -3.75
N PRO A 24 5.62 1.42 -3.10
CA PRO A 24 5.11 2.78 -2.99
C PRO A 24 6.02 3.64 -2.10
N LEU A 25 6.08 4.93 -2.40
CA LEU A 25 6.69 5.92 -1.51
C LEU A 25 5.84 6.07 -0.25
N VAL A 26 6.48 6.38 0.88
CA VAL A 26 5.76 6.65 2.15
C VAL A 26 4.76 7.80 1.98
N SER A 27 5.09 8.82 1.17
CA SER A 27 4.16 9.91 0.83
C SER A 27 2.91 9.43 0.07
N SER A 28 3.06 8.43 -0.81
CA SER A 28 1.90 7.80 -1.48
C SER A 28 1.06 7.00 -0.51
N ILE A 29 1.67 6.25 0.42
CA ILE A 29 0.94 5.50 1.45
C ILE A 29 0.08 6.44 2.30
N MET A 30 0.65 7.57 2.74
CA MET A 30 -0.06 8.58 3.54
C MET A 30 -1.18 9.30 2.79
N SER A 31 -1.23 9.22 1.45
CA SER A 31 -2.32 9.78 0.66
C SER A 31 -3.53 8.84 0.55
N PHE A 32 -3.35 7.56 0.90
CA PHE A 32 -4.43 6.56 0.93
C PHE A 32 -5.12 6.44 2.30
N LEU A 33 -4.56 7.07 3.32
CA LEU A 33 -5.04 7.14 4.71
C LEU A 33 -5.67 8.51 4.98
#